data_AF-A0A8X6EMS2-F1
#
_entry.id   AF-A0A8X6EMS2-F1
#
_cell.length_a   1.000
_cell.length_b   1.000
_cell.length_c   1.000
_cell.angle_alpha   90.00
_cell.angle_beta   90.00
_cell.angle_gamma   90.00
#
_symmetry.space_group_name_H-M   'P 1'
#
loop_
_entity.id
_entity.type
_entity.pdbx_description
1 polymer ?
#
loop_
_entity_poly.entity_id
_entity_poly.type
_entity_poly.pdbx_seq_one_letter_code
_entity_poly.pdbx_strand_id
1 'polypeptide(L)' 'MSKYQLRKLNVNSLAVSYDTKKEFDNFSTLRDAINADKSLFFGKGFHVLDTDNNIIFDDKAVEHLGAQFTLKQAIFNYS' A
#
# COMPACT_ATOMS: atom_id res chain seq x y z
N MET A 1 6.85 17.60 -3.24
CA MET A 1 6.86 16.39 -4.09
C MET A 1 6.52 15.23 -3.19
N SER A 2 5.47 14.49 -3.54
CA SER A 2 5.02 13.35 -2.76
C SER A 2 5.97 12.18 -2.91
N LYS A 3 6.20 11.45 -1.82
CA LYS A 3 7.18 10.36 -1.74
C LYS A 3 6.55 8.98 -1.90
N TYR A 4 5.27 8.87 -1.56
CA TYR A 4 4.55 7.59 -1.55
C TYR A 4 3.18 7.74 -2.17
N GLN A 5 2.72 6.69 -2.81
CA GLN A 5 1.41 6.60 -3.45
C GLN A 5 0.67 5.40 -2.90
N LEU A 6 -0.51 5.62 -2.32
CA LEU A 6 -1.46 4.55 -2.04
C LEU A 6 -2.37 4.37 -3.26
N ARG A 7 -2.33 3.18 -3.85
CA ARG A 7 -3.08 2.84 -5.05
C ARG A 7 -4.08 1.74 -4.76
N LYS A 8 -5.36 1.95 -5.03
CA LYS A 8 -6.37 0.88 -4.93
C LYS A 8 -6.37 0.06 -6.21
N LEU A 9 -6.17 -1.25 -6.14
CA LEU A 9 -6.26 -2.17 -7.27
C LEU A 9 -7.70 -2.26 -7.79
N ASN A 10 -7.82 -2.27 -9.10
CA ASN A 10 -9.06 -2.57 -9.78
C ASN A 10 -9.19 -4.09 -9.92
N VAL A 11 -10.10 -4.68 -9.15
CA VAL A 11 -10.36 -6.13 -9.12
C VAL A 11 -11.08 -6.65 -10.37
N ASN A 12 -11.63 -5.75 -11.21
CA ASN A 12 -12.32 -6.10 -12.45
C ASN A 12 -11.37 -6.11 -13.66
N SER A 13 -10.10 -5.75 -13.47
CA SER A 13 -9.11 -5.67 -14.53
C SER A 13 -8.33 -6.98 -14.66
N LEU A 14 -8.14 -7.44 -15.90
CA LEU A 14 -7.34 -8.64 -16.20
C LEU A 14 -5.83 -8.43 -15.98
N ALA A 15 -5.38 -7.17 -15.95
CA ALA A 15 -4.02 -6.76 -15.64
C ALA A 15 -3.99 -5.87 -14.39
N VAL A 16 -2.83 -5.74 -13.75
CA VAL A 16 -2.64 -4.81 -12.61
C VAL A 16 -3.01 -3.40 -13.06
N SER A 17 -4.11 -2.88 -12.52
CA SER A 17 -4.56 -1.52 -12.75
C SER A 17 -5.15 -0.95 -11.45
N TYR A 18 -5.31 0.37 -11.41
CA TYR A 18 -5.62 1.09 -10.18
C TYR A 18 -6.83 2.00 -10.34
N ASP A 19 -7.81 1.87 -9.44
CA ASP A 19 -9.01 2.71 -9.40
C ASP A 19 -8.75 4.08 -8.78
N THR A 20 -7.85 4.16 -7.81
CA THR A 20 -7.55 5.40 -7.10
C THR A 20 -6.06 5.61 -6.87
N LYS A 21 -5.70 6.88 -6.71
CA LYS A 21 -4.37 7.35 -6.33
C LYS A 21 -4.49 8.35 -5.19
N LYS A 22 -3.84 8.08 -4.06
CA LYS A 22 -3.62 9.05 -2.99
C LYS A 22 -2.12 9.23 -2.81
N GLU A 23 -1.67 10.46 -2.72
CA GLU A 23 -0.25 10.81 -2.62
C GLU A 23 0.08 11.35 -1.23
N PHE A 24 1.26 11.00 -0.73
CA PHE A 24 1.70 11.33 0.61
C PHE A 24 3.16 11.80 0.59
N ASP A 25 3.44 12.93 1.22
CA ASP A 25 4.78 13.50 1.31
C ASP A 25 5.67 12.77 2.34
N ASN A 26 5.04 12.11 3.31
CA ASN A 26 5.75 11.37 4.35
C ASN A 26 5.05 10.06 4.71
N PHE A 27 5.84 9.16 5.23
CA PHE A 27 5.41 7.81 5.55
C PHE A 27 4.39 7.71 6.68
N SER A 28 4.46 8.61 7.67
CA SER A 28 3.52 8.63 8.80
C SER A 28 2.09 8.90 8.32
N THR A 29 1.91 9.89 7.45
CA THR A 29 0.60 10.22 6.87
C THR A 29 0.03 9.09 6.01
N LEU A 30 0.89 8.40 5.24
CA LEU A 30 0.49 7.20 4.49
C LEU A 30 0.00 6.09 5.44
N ARG A 31 0.78 5.77 6.48
CA ARG A 31 0.43 4.75 7.46
C ARG A 31 -0.90 5.07 8.13
N ASP A 32 -1.09 6.31 8.56
CA ASP A 32 -2.31 6.73 9.24
C ASP A 32 -3.52 6.67 8.29
N ALA A 33 -3.35 7.02 7.02
CA ALA A 33 -4.38 6.86 6.00
C ALA A 33 -4.74 5.40 5.74
N ILE A 34 -3.75 4.49 5.76
CA ILE A 34 -3.99 3.05 5.62
C ILE A 34 -4.73 2.53 6.85
N ASN A 35 -4.25 2.84 8.06
CA ASN A 35 -4.84 2.46 9.35
C ASN A 35 -6.29 2.96 9.52
N ALA A 36 -6.59 4.17 9.03
CA ALA A 36 -7.92 4.74 9.08
C ALA A 36 -8.91 4.03 8.14
N ASP A 37 -8.41 3.52 7.01
CA ASP A 37 -9.22 2.86 6.00
C ASP A 37 -9.23 1.34 6.22
N LYS A 38 -10.15 0.90 7.10
CA LYS A 38 -10.36 -0.51 7.44
C LYS A 38 -10.63 -1.40 6.21
N SER A 39 -11.07 -0.83 5.08
CA SER A 39 -11.28 -1.58 3.84
C SER A 39 -9.97 -2.10 3.22
N LEU A 40 -8.83 -1.53 3.62
CA LEU A 40 -7.51 -1.95 3.14
C LEU A 40 -6.99 -3.19 3.88
N PHE A 41 -7.29 -3.35 5.18
CA PHE A 41 -6.76 -4.47 6.00
C PHE A 41 -7.34 -5.83 5.68
N PHE A 42 -8.51 -5.88 5.04
CA PHE A 42 -9.16 -7.15 4.69
C PHE A 42 -8.67 -7.75 3.36
N GLY A 43 -7.50 -7.32 2.89
CA GLY A 43 -6.64 -8.16 2.03
C GLY A 43 -7.27 -8.53 0.70
N LYS A 44 -7.26 -7.57 -0.23
CA LYS A 44 -7.08 -7.70 -1.68
C LYS A 44 -7.57 -6.39 -2.28
N GLY A 45 -6.66 -5.51 -2.66
CA GLY A 45 -7.13 -4.28 -3.29
C GLY A 45 -6.23 -3.06 -3.22
N PHE A 46 -5.00 -3.11 -2.72
CA PHE A 46 -4.14 -1.93 -2.77
C PHE A 46 -2.65 -2.25 -2.83
N HIS A 47 -1.90 -1.32 -3.41
CA HIS A 47 -0.44 -1.28 -3.37
C HIS A 47 0.02 0.06 -2.81
N VAL A 48 1.15 0.08 -2.11
CA VAL A 48 1.92 1.31 -1.88
C VAL A 48 3.08 1.32 -2.85
N LEU A 49 3.19 2.42 -3.59
CA LEU A 49 4.26 2.66 -4.54
C LEU A 49 5.14 3.83 -4.07
N ASP A 50 6.41 3.80 -4.44
CA ASP A 50 7.32 4.95 -4.32
C ASP A 50 7.13 5.95 -5.49
N THR A 51 8.01 6.94 -5.59
CA THR A 51 8.00 7.94 -6.68
C THR A 51 8.32 7.38 -8.05
N ASP A 52 9.02 6.25 -8.09
CA ASP A 52 9.43 5.56 -9.31
C ASP A 52 8.40 4.50 -9.75
N ASN A 53 7.27 4.44 -9.04
CA ASN A 53 6.19 3.46 -9.21
C ASN A 53 6.59 2.02 -8.85
N ASN A 54 7.65 1.82 -8.07
CA ASN A 54 7.97 0.50 -7.51
C ASN A 54 7.02 0.19 -6.37
N ILE A 55 6.50 -1.03 -6.34
CA ILE A 55 5.65 -1.51 -5.25
C ILE A 55 6.54 -1.79 -4.04
N ILE A 56 6.31 -1.06 -2.95
CA ILE A 56 7.02 -1.22 -1.67
C ILE A 56 6.13 -1.85 -0.60
N PHE A 57 4.84 -2.03 -0.88
CA PHE A 57 3.88 -2.72 -0.03
C PHE A 57 2.75 -3.30 -0.87
N ASP A 58 2.46 -4.59 -0.69
CA ASP A 58 1.41 -5.33 -1.39
C ASP A 58 0.59 -6.22 -0.44
N ASP A 59 -0.36 -6.97 -1.01
CA ASP A 59 -1.21 -7.91 -0.28
C ASP A 59 -0.41 -9.04 0.39
N LYS A 60 0.70 -9.48 -0.21
CA LYS A 60 1.61 -10.45 0.40
C LYS A 60 2.30 -9.91 1.65
N ALA A 61 2.66 -8.63 1.67
CA ALA A 61 3.19 -8.00 2.88
C ALA A 61 2.18 -8.01 4.03
N VAL A 62 0.87 -7.90 3.73
CA VAL A 62 -0.21 -8.03 4.73
C VAL A 62 -0.29 -9.47 5.28
N GLU A 63 -0.21 -10.49 4.42
CA GLU A 63 -0.25 -11.89 4.83
C GLU A 63 0.90 -12.25 5.79
N HIS A 64 2.08 -11.65 5.61
CA HIS A 64 3.25 -11.90 6.46
C HIS A 64 3.30 -11.09 7.76
N LEU A 65 2.64 -9.93 7.83
CA LEU A 65 2.76 -9.01 8.97
C LEU A 65 1.49 -8.90 9.82
N GLY A 66 0.35 -9.42 9.35
CA GLY A 66 -0.92 -9.42 10.07
C GLY A 66 -1.63 -8.06 10.12
N ALA A 67 -2.80 -8.02 10.77
CA ALA A 67 -3.70 -6.85 10.81
C ALA A 67 -3.13 -5.61 11.54
N GLN A 68 -1.98 -5.73 12.21
CA GLN A 68 -1.31 -4.64 12.93
C GLN A 68 0.09 -4.36 12.37
N PHE A 69 0.29 -4.56 11.07
CA PHE A 69 1.60 -4.31 10.47
C PHE A 69 1.98 -2.83 10.61
N THR A 70 3.24 -2.58 10.97
CA THR A 70 3.85 -1.28 10.73
C THR A 70 4.53 -1.37 9.36
N LEU A 71 4.18 -0.52 8.39
CA LEU A 71 4.82 -0.54 7.04
C LEU A 71 6.36 -0.52 7.14
N LYS A 72 6.93 -0.06 8.26
CA LYS A 72 8.38 -0.02 8.51
C LYS A 72 9.01 -1.42 8.50
N GLN A 73 8.25 -2.46 8.84
CA GLN A 73 8.64 -3.87 8.73
C GLN A 73 8.49 -4.42 7.30
N ALA A 74 7.55 -3.88 6.53
CA ALA A 74 7.28 -4.32 5.16
C ALA A 74 8.33 -3.84 4.15
N ILE A 75 8.82 -2.60 4.32
CA ILE A 75 9.91 -2.06 3.49
C ILE A 75 11.22 -2.87 3.68
N PHE A 76 11.39 -3.52 4.84
CA PHE A 76 12.66 -4.17 5.22
C PHE A 76 12.75 -5.66 4.85
N ASN A 77 11.67 -6.29 4.37
CA ASN A 77 11.62 -7.76 4.20
C ASN A 77 11.48 -8.24 2.75
N TYR A 78 11.60 -7.34 1.76
CA TYR A 78 11.85 -7.74 0.37
C TYR A 78 13.33 -7.45 0.03
N SER A 79 14.20 -8.40 0.38
CA SER A 79 15.57 -8.51 -0.09
C SER A 79 15.86 -9.96 -0.42
#